data_AF-A0A1F5NRC8-F1
#
_entry.id   AF-A0A1F5NRC8-F1
#
_cell.length_a   1.000
_cell.length_b   1.000
_cell.length_c   1.000
_cell.angle_alpha   90.00
_cell.angle_beta   90.00
_cell.angle_gamma   90.00
#
_symmetry.space_group_name_H-M   'P 1'
#
loop_
_entity.id
_entity.type
_entity.pdbx_description
1 polymer ?
#
loop_
_entity_poly.entity_id
_entity_poly.type
_entity_poly.pdbx_seq_one_letter_code
_entity_poly.pdbx_strand_id
1 'polypeptide(L)'
;MGIWLKIFGRLFRKNDKQGETANKPGEFDRIFVGEVLSIEKHPNADRLRLAKVRVGAEEIGPIVCGAANLEVGQKVAVAFEGANLIDSHDPEKRKMTLRKATIRGVESQAMICSDMELGLGENHYGIKVLDEDARSGEKFADYISK
;
A
#
# COMPACT_ATOMS: atom_id res chain seq x y z
N MET A 1 22.21 -20.50 -16.98
CA MET A 1 22.32 -21.26 -15.71
C MET A 1 21.83 -20.34 -14.60
N GLY A 2 20.55 -20.28 -14.23
CA GLY A 2 19.74 -21.42 -13.84
C GLY A 2 20.01 -21.71 -12.37
N ILE A 3 19.22 -21.11 -11.45
CA ILE A 3 18.89 -21.54 -10.07
C ILE A 3 18.06 -20.47 -9.30
N TRP A 4 18.00 -19.21 -9.74
CA TRP A 4 17.25 -18.14 -9.04
C TRP A 4 15.77 -17.93 -9.47
N LEU A 5 15.20 -18.80 -10.31
CA LEU A 5 13.83 -18.64 -10.87
C LEU A 5 12.83 -19.73 -10.42
N LYS A 6 13.18 -20.56 -9.43
CA LYS A 6 12.34 -21.74 -9.05
C LYS A 6 11.72 -21.72 -7.66
N ILE A 7 11.94 -20.69 -6.84
CA ILE A 7 11.40 -20.64 -5.46
C ILE A 7 10.07 -19.86 -5.35
N PHE A 8 9.71 -19.01 -6.33
CA PHE A 8 8.44 -18.24 -6.32
C PHE A 8 7.48 -18.61 -7.47
N GLY A 9 7.58 -19.84 -7.99
CA GLY A 9 6.94 -20.22 -9.26
C GLY A 9 5.54 -20.87 -9.19
N ARG A 10 4.87 -20.92 -8.03
CA ARG A 10 3.68 -21.77 -7.88
C ARG A 10 2.50 -21.11 -7.15
N LEU A 11 2.10 -19.93 -7.60
CA LEU A 11 0.77 -19.39 -7.27
C LEU A 11 0.18 -18.50 -8.36
N PHE A 12 0.49 -18.77 -9.64
CA PHE A 12 -0.02 -17.99 -10.76
C PHE A 12 -1.08 -18.80 -11.53
N ARG A 13 -2.35 -18.56 -11.20
CA ARG A 13 -3.45 -18.89 -12.11
C ARG A 13 -3.72 -17.65 -12.95
N LYS A 14 -3.31 -17.72 -14.22
CA LYS A 14 -3.57 -16.70 -15.23
C LYS A 14 -5.07 -16.49 -15.37
N ASN A 15 -5.52 -15.24 -15.28
CA ASN A 15 -6.79 -14.81 -15.86
C ASN A 15 -6.46 -13.63 -16.77
N ASP A 16 -6.51 -13.89 -18.07
CA ASP A 16 -6.35 -12.92 -19.13
C ASP A 16 -7.56 -11.98 -19.18
N LYS A 17 -7.38 -10.70 -18.82
CA LYS A 17 -8.16 -9.58 -19.38
C LYS A 17 -7.27 -8.34 -19.47
N GLN A 18 -7.06 -7.89 -20.72
CA GLN A 18 -6.25 -6.76 -21.12
C GLN A 18 -6.95 -5.42 -20.81
N GLY A 19 -6.15 -4.43 -20.41
CA GLY A 19 -6.30 -3.02 -20.79
C GLY A 19 -7.39 -2.19 -20.11
N GLU A 20 -7.09 -1.60 -18.95
CA GLU A 20 -7.72 -0.34 -18.51
C GLU A 20 -6.80 0.37 -17.51
N THR A 21 -6.18 1.49 -17.94
CA THR A 21 -5.18 2.27 -17.19
C THR A 21 -5.78 3.40 -16.35
N ALA A 22 -7.04 3.28 -15.92
CA ALA A 22 -7.68 4.28 -15.07
C ALA A 22 -8.80 3.69 -14.20
N ASN A 23 -8.55 3.74 -12.89
CA ASN A 23 -9.42 4.26 -11.83
C ASN A 23 -10.99 4.21 -11.92
N LYS A 24 -11.75 3.14 -12.29
CA LYS A 24 -13.25 3.08 -12.28
C LYS A 24 -13.92 2.91 -10.89
N PRO A 25 -15.23 3.20 -10.75
CA PRO A 25 -15.96 3.08 -9.46
C PRO A 25 -15.85 1.68 -8.84
N GLY A 26 -15.28 1.60 -7.64
CA GLY A 26 -14.91 0.34 -6.97
C GLY A 26 -13.40 0.15 -6.77
N GLU A 27 -12.56 1.08 -7.26
CA GLU A 27 -11.10 0.91 -7.28
C GLU A 27 -10.32 1.24 -6.01
N PHE A 28 -10.96 1.81 -5.00
CA PHE A 28 -10.33 2.06 -3.71
C PHE A 28 -11.06 1.36 -2.57
N ASP A 29 -11.68 0.21 -2.86
CA ASP A 29 -12.31 -0.60 -1.81
C ASP A 29 -11.27 -1.02 -0.77
N ARG A 30 -11.64 -0.89 0.50
CA ARG A 30 -10.76 -1.14 1.66
C ARG A 30 -9.51 -0.25 1.72
N ILE A 31 -9.56 0.93 1.12
CA ILE A 31 -8.53 1.97 1.25
C ILE A 31 -9.14 3.16 1.99
N PHE A 32 -8.45 3.60 3.04
CA PHE A 32 -8.91 4.66 3.92
C PHE A 32 -7.81 5.69 4.13
N VAL A 33 -8.21 6.91 4.49
CA VAL A 33 -7.30 7.93 4.97
C VAL A 33 -6.83 7.56 6.37
N GLY A 34 -5.52 7.51 6.57
CA GLY A 34 -4.88 7.28 7.87
C GLY A 34 -3.97 8.42 8.27
N GLU A 35 -3.64 8.52 9.56
CA GLU A 35 -2.67 9.47 10.12
C GLU A 35 -1.52 8.73 10.80
N VAL A 36 -0.28 8.99 10.39
CA VAL A 36 0.89 8.32 10.96
C VAL A 36 1.12 8.78 12.39
N LEU A 37 1.04 7.87 13.36
CA LEU A 37 1.20 8.15 14.79
C LEU A 37 2.63 7.98 15.27
N SER A 38 3.29 6.92 14.83
CA SER A 38 4.65 6.60 15.23
C SER A 38 5.38 5.86 14.13
N ILE A 39 6.71 5.98 14.14
CA ILE A 39 7.61 5.30 13.20
C ILE A 39 8.78 4.75 14.00
N GLU A 40 9.00 3.44 13.87
CA GLU A 40 10.10 2.72 14.50
C GLU A 40 10.97 2.07 13.41
N LYS A 41 12.23 1.76 13.75
CA LYS A 41 13.11 1.02 12.84
C LYS A 41 12.69 -0.44 12.77
N HIS A 42 12.73 -1.03 11.58
CA HIS A 42 12.48 -2.45 11.45
C HIS A 42 13.64 -3.27 12.08
N PRO A 43 13.37 -4.24 12.97
CA PRO A 43 14.41 -4.93 13.73
C PRO A 43 15.36 -5.75 12.84
N ASN A 44 14.85 -6.25 11.72
CA ASN A 44 15.58 -7.14 10.80
C ASN A 44 15.89 -6.52 9.42
N ALA A 45 15.76 -5.19 9.24
CA ALA A 45 15.99 -4.55 7.95
C ALA A 45 16.29 -3.04 8.06
N ASP A 46 17.47 -2.60 7.62
CA ASP A 46 17.91 -1.20 7.78
C ASP A 46 17.11 -0.18 6.97
N ARG A 47 16.57 -0.61 5.82
CA ARG A 47 15.83 0.26 4.89
C ARG A 47 14.32 0.27 5.13
N LEU A 48 13.83 -0.53 6.08
CA LEU A 48 12.40 -0.62 6.38
C LEU A 48 12.10 0.01 7.72
N ARG A 49 10.88 0.53 7.84
CA ARG A 49 10.34 1.14 9.04
C ARG A 49 9.01 0.48 9.39
N LEU A 50 8.67 0.53 10.67
CA LEU A 50 7.39 0.08 11.20
C LEU A 50 6.58 1.31 11.58
N ALA A 51 5.45 1.52 10.91
CA ALA A 51 4.54 2.60 11.21
C ALA A 51 3.36 2.10 12.04
N LYS A 52 2.87 2.96 12.93
CA LYS A 52 1.52 2.86 13.50
C LYS A 52 0.69 4.00 12.95
N VAL A 53 -0.54 3.72 12.52
CA VAL A 53 -1.38 4.68 11.81
C VAL A 53 -2.78 4.67 12.41
N ARG A 54 -3.36 5.85 12.66
CA ARG A 54 -4.76 5.99 13.06
C ARG A 54 -5.66 5.97 11.84
N VAL A 55 -6.67 5.11 11.85
CA VAL A 55 -7.75 5.07 10.85
C VAL A 55 -9.08 5.16 11.58
N GLY A 56 -9.65 6.36 11.64
CA GLY A 56 -10.84 6.64 12.44
C GLY A 56 -10.53 6.55 13.93
N ALA A 57 -11.24 5.66 14.64
CA ALA A 57 -11.01 5.42 16.07
C ALA A 57 -9.96 4.33 16.34
N GLU A 58 -9.50 3.62 15.32
CA GLU A 58 -8.58 2.48 15.47
C GLU A 58 -7.12 2.89 15.21
N GLU A 59 -6.20 2.27 15.95
CA GLU A 59 -4.77 2.36 15.68
C GLU A 59 -4.28 1.05 15.05
N ILE A 60 -3.83 1.14 13.80
CA ILE A 60 -3.39 0.01 13.00
C ILE A 60 -1.87 -0.02 12.98
N GLY A 61 -1.28 -1.16 13.32
CA GLY A 61 0.16 -1.35 13.32
C GLY A 61 0.58 -2.65 14.00
N PRO A 62 1.73 -3.22 13.62
CA PRO A 62 2.75 -2.59 12.78
C PRO A 62 2.41 -2.64 11.28
N ILE A 63 2.76 -1.57 10.57
CA ILE A 63 2.72 -1.49 9.10
C ILE A 63 4.15 -1.32 8.60
N VAL A 64 4.63 -2.28 7.81
CA VAL A 64 5.98 -2.23 7.24
C VAL A 64 5.99 -1.27 6.05
N CYS A 65 6.85 -0.26 6.07
CA CYS A 65 6.98 0.72 5.00
C CYS A 65 8.46 0.99 4.68
N GLY A 66 8.79 1.02 3.39
CA GLY A 66 10.14 1.32 2.88
C GLY A 66 10.30 2.69 2.24
N ALA A 67 9.21 3.45 2.07
CA ALA A 67 9.26 4.76 1.45
C ALA A 67 10.08 5.73 2.28
N ALA A 68 10.95 6.55 1.66
CA ALA A 68 11.85 7.47 2.38
C ALA A 68 11.11 8.68 2.98
N ASN A 69 10.01 9.11 2.36
CA ASN A 69 9.24 10.30 2.74
C ASN A 69 8.19 10.07 3.85
N LEU A 70 8.15 8.89 4.49
CA LEU A 70 7.26 8.62 5.62
C LEU A 70 7.68 9.40 6.87
N GLU A 71 6.76 10.19 7.42
CA GLU A 71 6.93 11.02 8.61
C GLU A 71 5.70 10.96 9.54
N VAL A 72 5.91 11.21 10.84
CA VAL A 72 4.83 11.26 11.84
C VAL A 72 3.93 12.48 11.59
N GLY A 73 2.63 12.31 11.74
CA GLY A 73 1.60 13.34 11.52
C GLY A 73 1.06 13.38 10.08
N GLN A 74 1.72 12.73 9.12
CA GLN A 74 1.25 12.72 7.73
C GLN A 74 -0.11 12.02 7.58
N LYS A 75 -0.97 12.59 6.73
CA LYS A 75 -2.16 11.92 6.22
C LYS A 75 -1.77 11.08 5.01
N VAL A 76 -2.19 9.82 4.99
CA VAL A 76 -1.74 8.82 4.01
C VAL A 76 -2.87 7.91 3.57
N ALA A 77 -2.77 7.29 2.40
CA ALA A 77 -3.67 6.24 1.96
C ALA A 77 -3.26 4.89 2.57
N VAL A 78 -4.16 4.25 3.31
CA VAL A 78 -3.94 2.96 3.99
C VAL A 78 -4.83 1.91 3.36
N ALA A 79 -4.23 0.90 2.74
CA ALA A 79 -4.92 -0.24 2.16
C ALA A 79 -4.91 -1.44 3.11
N PHE A 80 -6.08 -2.04 3.31
CA PHE A 80 -6.25 -3.25 4.11
C PHE A 80 -6.32 -4.50 3.24
N GLU A 81 -6.18 -5.68 3.86
CA GLU A 81 -6.29 -6.96 3.17
C GLU A 81 -7.56 -7.04 2.32
N GLY A 82 -7.41 -7.47 1.07
CA GLY A 82 -8.47 -7.51 0.07
C GLY A 82 -8.61 -6.23 -0.77
N ALA A 83 -7.88 -5.15 -0.47
CA ALA A 83 -7.84 -3.97 -1.33
C ALA A 83 -7.25 -4.32 -2.70
N ASN A 84 -7.74 -3.68 -3.76
CA ASN A 84 -7.18 -3.82 -5.10
C ASN A 84 -6.21 -2.66 -5.37
N LEU A 85 -4.97 -3.00 -5.68
CA LEU A 85 -3.87 -2.06 -5.94
C LEU A 85 -3.21 -2.40 -7.27
N ILE A 86 -2.50 -1.46 -7.87
CA ILE A 86 -1.60 -1.76 -8.99
C ILE A 86 -0.31 -2.37 -8.46
N ASP A 87 0.15 -3.43 -9.09
CA ASP A 87 1.46 -4.01 -8.80
C ASP A 87 2.57 -3.12 -9.36
N SER A 88 3.29 -2.42 -8.47
CA SER A 88 4.41 -1.55 -8.80
C SER A 88 5.64 -2.30 -9.34
N HIS A 89 5.71 -3.62 -9.15
CA HIS A 89 6.79 -4.47 -9.66
C HIS A 89 6.43 -5.17 -10.97
N ASP A 90 5.17 -5.12 -11.38
CA ASP A 90 4.72 -5.70 -12.64
C ASP A 90 4.95 -4.69 -13.78
N PRO A 91 5.75 -5.04 -14.82
CA PRO A 91 5.95 -4.16 -15.98
C PRO A 91 4.65 -3.84 -16.72
N GLU A 92 3.63 -4.68 -16.60
CA GLU A 92 2.30 -4.48 -17.19
C GLU A 92 1.36 -3.67 -16.27
N LYS A 93 1.82 -3.23 -15.08
CA LYS A 93 1.04 -2.46 -14.09
C LYS A 93 -0.34 -3.07 -13.83
N ARG A 94 -0.39 -4.40 -13.68
CA ARG A 94 -1.65 -5.13 -13.47
C ARG A 94 -2.18 -4.93 -12.06
N LYS A 95 -3.50 -5.05 -11.91
CA LYS A 95 -4.16 -5.03 -10.60
C LYS A 95 -3.82 -6.30 -9.82
N MET A 96 -3.49 -6.14 -8.54
CA MET A 96 -3.32 -7.18 -7.55
C MET A 96 -4.25 -6.94 -6.36
N THR A 97 -4.67 -8.03 -5.70
CA THR A 97 -5.39 -7.94 -4.43
C THR A 97 -4.40 -8.06 -3.28
N LEU A 98 -4.38 -7.07 -2.39
CA LEU A 98 -3.51 -7.04 -1.23
C LEU A 98 -3.82 -8.22 -0.31
N ARG A 99 -2.77 -8.94 0.11
CA ARG A 99 -2.82 -10.03 1.07
C ARG A 99 -1.89 -9.73 2.23
N LYS A 100 -2.16 -10.31 3.39
CA LYS A 100 -1.22 -10.23 4.52
C LYS A 100 0.16 -10.72 4.10
N ALA A 101 1.17 -9.98 4.53
CA ALA A 101 2.57 -10.27 4.22
C ALA A 101 3.42 -10.20 5.49
N THR A 102 4.24 -11.23 5.67
CA THR A 102 5.32 -11.23 6.67
C THR A 102 6.60 -10.79 5.98
N ILE A 103 7.11 -9.61 6.34
CA ILE A 103 8.32 -9.05 5.76
C ILE A 103 9.41 -9.17 6.81
N ARG A 104 10.45 -9.97 6.50
CA ARG A 104 11.62 -10.15 7.37
C ARG A 104 11.24 -10.50 8.83
N GLY A 105 10.22 -11.33 9.00
CA GLY A 105 9.74 -11.81 10.30
C GLY A 105 8.72 -10.93 11.01
N VAL A 106 8.32 -9.79 10.43
CA VAL A 106 7.26 -8.93 10.99
C VAL A 106 6.03 -8.99 10.08
N GLU A 107 4.87 -9.32 10.65
CA GLU A 107 3.59 -9.26 9.94
C GLU A 107 3.13 -7.81 9.80
N SER A 108 2.87 -7.37 8.56
CA SER A 108 2.29 -6.05 8.29
C SER A 108 0.76 -6.13 8.34
N GLN A 109 0.12 -5.31 9.18
CA GLN A 109 -1.34 -5.32 9.34
C GLN A 109 -2.10 -4.67 8.18
N ALA A 110 -1.43 -3.76 7.47
CA ALA A 110 -1.95 -3.03 6.31
C ALA A 110 -0.78 -2.60 5.42
N MET A 111 -1.05 -1.75 4.43
CA MET A 111 -0.05 -1.16 3.53
C MET A 111 -0.30 0.35 3.40
N ILE A 112 0.77 1.15 3.43
CA ILE A 112 0.70 2.58 3.09
C ILE A 112 1.04 2.73 1.61
N CYS A 113 0.15 3.35 0.84
CA CYS A 113 0.22 3.34 -0.62
C CYS A 113 0.90 4.58 -1.21
N SER A 114 1.55 4.38 -2.35
CA SER A 114 2.07 5.38 -3.29
C SER A 114 1.02 5.77 -4.35
N ASP A 115 1.30 6.83 -5.13
CA ASP A 115 0.45 7.18 -6.27
C ASP A 115 0.39 6.07 -7.32
N MET A 116 1.49 5.34 -7.55
CA MET A 116 1.53 4.23 -8.51
C MET A 116 0.61 3.09 -8.10
N GLU A 117 0.69 2.65 -6.84
CA GLU A 117 -0.14 1.54 -6.33
C GLU A 117 -1.63 1.90 -6.32
N LEU A 118 -1.94 3.19 -6.17
CA LEU A 118 -3.29 3.73 -6.29
C LEU A 118 -3.71 3.99 -7.75
N GLY A 119 -2.84 3.82 -8.74
CA GLY A 119 -3.14 4.13 -10.14
C GLY A 119 -3.41 5.61 -10.42
N LEU A 120 -2.89 6.50 -9.58
CA LEU A 120 -3.05 7.95 -9.67
C LEU A 120 -1.86 8.65 -10.33
N GLY A 121 -0.75 7.95 -10.53
CA GLY A 121 0.45 8.50 -11.14
C GLY A 121 1.56 7.47 -11.32
N GLU A 122 2.74 7.93 -11.71
CA GLU A 122 3.92 7.07 -11.94
C GLU A 122 4.93 7.11 -10.80
N ASN A 123 4.62 7.85 -9.73
CA ASN A 123 5.52 7.98 -8.58
C ASN A 123 5.51 6.68 -7.77
N HIS A 124 6.65 5.99 -7.82
CA HIS A 124 6.94 4.76 -7.06
C HIS A 124 8.01 4.98 -5.99
N TYR A 125 8.52 6.21 -5.83
CA TYR A 125 9.63 6.52 -4.93
C TYR A 125 9.17 6.83 -3.49
N GLY A 126 7.88 7.02 -3.27
CA GLY A 126 7.35 7.42 -1.97
C GLY A 126 5.87 7.13 -1.78
N ILE A 127 5.42 7.25 -0.53
CA ILE A 127 4.00 7.20 -0.20
C ILE A 127 3.27 8.43 -0.73
N LYS A 128 1.97 8.29 -0.98
CA LYS A 128 1.06 9.40 -1.24
C LYS A 128 0.75 10.11 0.08
N VAL A 129 1.33 11.29 0.26
CA VAL A 129 0.95 12.22 1.33
C VAL A 129 -0.31 12.95 0.87
N LEU A 130 -1.31 12.98 1.73
CA LEU A 130 -2.60 13.64 1.51
C LEU A 130 -2.61 15.01 2.17
N ASP A 131 -3.61 15.83 1.83
CA ASP A 131 -3.79 17.14 2.44
C ASP A 131 -3.99 17.04 3.96
N GLU A 132 -3.57 18.07 4.69
CA GLU A 132 -3.63 18.09 6.16
C GLU A 132 -5.06 18.03 6.71
N ASP A 133 -6.04 18.51 5.93
CA ASP A 133 -7.47 18.49 6.26
C ASP A 133 -8.14 17.14 5.96
N ALA A 134 -7.41 16.18 5.37
CA ALA A 134 -7.89 14.84 5.13
C ALA A 134 -8.27 14.15 6.45
N ARG A 135 -9.50 13.68 6.54
CA ARG A 135 -10.07 13.13 7.77
C ARG A 135 -9.67 11.67 7.93
N SER A 136 -8.97 11.34 9.02
CA SER A 136 -8.66 9.93 9.33
C SER A 136 -9.94 9.11 9.44
N GLY A 137 -9.94 7.92 8.81
CA GLY A 137 -11.08 7.01 8.76
C GLY A 137 -12.04 7.26 7.60
N GLU A 138 -11.90 8.37 6.87
CA GLU A 138 -12.64 8.59 5.62
C GLU A 138 -12.21 7.56 4.56
N LYS A 139 -13.16 7.08 3.74
CA LYS A 139 -12.83 6.24 2.59
C LYS A 139 -11.99 7.04 1.62
N PHE A 140 -10.91 6.45 1.13
CA PHE A 140 -10.02 7.14 0.19
C PHE A 140 -10.75 7.54 -1.11
N ALA A 141 -11.71 6.72 -1.57
CA ALA A 141 -12.58 7.05 -2.70
C ALA A 141 -13.37 8.36 -2.49
N ASP A 142 -13.88 8.58 -1.27
CA ASP A 142 -14.68 9.76 -0.95
C ASP A 142 -13.78 11.00 -0.84
N TYR A 143 -12.56 10.84 -0.29
CA TYR A 143 -11.56 11.91 -0.22
C TYR A 143 -11.16 12.41 -1.61
N ILE A 144 -10.83 11.51 -2.55
CA ILE A 144 -10.30 11.91 -3.86
C ILE A 144 -11.37 12.35 -4.87
N SER A 145 -12.65 12.18 -4.53
CA SER A 145 -13.78 12.62 -5.35
C SER A 145 -14.24 14.05 -5.05
N LYS A 146 -13.63 14.70 -4.06
CA LYS A 146 -13.87 16.11 -3.71
C LYS A 146 -13.08 17.04 -4.61
#